data_AF-B8LRH2-F1
#
_entry.id   AF-B8LRH2-F1
#
_cell.length_a   1.000
_cell.length_b   1.000
_cell.length_c   1.000
_cell.angle_alpha   90.00
_cell.angle_beta   90.00
_cell.angle_gamma   90.00
#
_symmetry.space_group_name_H-M   'P 1'
#
loop_
_entity.id
_entity.type
_entity.pdbx_description
1 polymer ?
#
loop_
_entity_poly.entity_id
_entity_poly.type
_entity_poly.pdbx_seq_one_letter_code
_entity_poly.pdbx_strand_id
1 'polypeptide(L)'
;MNSQPNTATNLMAQLALVPAVEATVEATAKSTEGGILTAKSTEGGILTAIVKSTEGEILSNYFIETCRTVLPVLDKLGPSMAVIRSDIGGNIQRLEEICGSGKSEYKFLYEIVRKEAAEGTAKKPLSCTRAILWLTRAMDFSVVLLRDLMEQPEWSLKQAVEHAYNITLKQWHGWISAAAFKVGLKLIPEREKFIGLLGDMKGDTEKFISVLPPVLQENHKFLQSLRLDRLKSS
;
A
#
# COMPACT_ATOMS: atom_id res chain seq x y z
N MET A 1 36.81 -26.05 -15.63
CA MET A 1 36.74 -25.91 -14.15
C MET A 1 36.17 -24.53 -13.86
N ASN A 2 34.85 -24.48 -13.62
CA ASN A 2 34.10 -23.26 -13.30
C ASN A 2 34.08 -23.10 -11.78
N SER A 3 34.79 -22.09 -11.27
CA SER A 3 34.72 -21.71 -9.86
C SER A 3 33.74 -20.56 -9.72
N GLN A 4 32.69 -20.79 -8.93
CA GLN A 4 31.79 -19.74 -8.43
C GLN A 4 32.57 -18.67 -7.67
N PRO A 5 32.00 -17.46 -7.57
CA PRO A 5 32.02 -16.69 -6.34
C PRO A 5 30.62 -16.63 -5.69
N ASN A 6 30.56 -17.21 -4.50
CA ASN A 6 30.06 -16.57 -3.28
C ASN A 6 28.54 -16.26 -3.14
N THR A 7 27.89 -17.09 -2.33
CA THR A 7 26.53 -17.00 -1.77
C THR A 7 26.38 -15.95 -0.63
N ALA A 8 27.10 -14.82 -0.65
CA ALA A 8 27.05 -13.80 0.41
C ALA A 8 26.97 -12.35 -0.10
N THR A 9 26.60 -12.13 -1.36
CA THR A 9 26.46 -10.76 -1.92
C THR A 9 24.99 -10.31 -2.08
N ASN A 10 24.01 -11.02 -1.50
CA ASN A 10 22.59 -10.65 -1.66
C ASN A 10 21.77 -10.60 -0.35
N LEU A 11 22.45 -10.45 0.79
CA LEU A 11 21.80 -10.32 2.10
C LEU A 11 21.92 -8.91 2.72
N MET A 12 22.65 -7.99 2.10
CA MET A 12 22.73 -6.58 2.54
C MET A 12 21.94 -5.61 1.65
N ALA A 13 21.43 -6.04 0.50
CA ALA A 13 20.60 -5.20 -0.38
C ALA A 13 19.10 -5.22 -0.03
N GLN A 14 18.69 -6.01 0.96
CA GLN A 14 17.29 -6.12 1.42
C GLN A 14 17.03 -5.43 2.76
N LEU A 15 18.08 -4.91 3.43
CA LEU A 15 17.96 -4.11 4.65
C LEU A 15 17.91 -2.59 4.40
N ALA A 16 17.84 -2.16 3.13
CA ALA A 16 17.95 -0.74 2.78
C ALA A 16 16.60 0.01 2.69
N LEU A 17 15.44 -0.66 2.78
CA LEU A 17 14.15 0.03 2.59
C LEU A 17 13.74 0.88 3.79
N VAL A 18 13.94 0.39 5.02
CA VAL A 18 13.62 1.16 6.24
C VAL A 18 14.62 2.31 6.45
N PRO A 19 15.95 2.09 6.35
CA PRO A 19 16.92 3.18 6.45
C PRO A 19 16.81 4.20 5.31
N ALA A 20 16.40 3.81 4.09
CA ALA A 20 16.17 4.77 3.01
C ALA A 20 14.93 5.62 3.24
N VAL A 21 13.85 5.05 3.78
CA VAL A 21 12.65 5.80 4.20
C VAL A 21 13.00 6.70 5.38
N GLU A 22 13.73 6.21 6.39
CA GLU A 22 14.19 6.98 7.54
C GLU A 22 15.18 8.09 7.15
N ALA A 23 16.13 7.83 6.26
CA ALA A 23 17.08 8.83 5.75
C ALA A 23 16.38 9.88 4.87
N THR A 24 15.37 9.48 4.09
CA THR A 24 14.53 10.42 3.33
C THR A 24 13.68 11.27 4.27
N VAL A 25 13.18 10.70 5.37
CA VAL A 25 12.47 11.41 6.44
C VAL A 25 13.39 12.39 7.16
N GLU A 26 14.62 11.99 7.49
CA GLU A 26 15.59 12.83 8.18
C GLU A 26 16.12 13.96 7.28
N ALA A 27 16.29 13.71 5.98
CA ALA A 27 16.63 14.73 4.99
C ALA A 27 15.49 15.74 4.80
N THR A 28 14.23 15.29 4.80
CA THR A 28 13.04 16.15 4.70
C THR A 28 12.83 16.99 5.97
N ALA A 29 13.11 16.40 7.15
CA ALA A 29 13.11 17.10 8.44
C ALA A 29 14.21 18.17 8.56
N LYS A 30 15.38 17.93 7.95
CA LYS A 30 16.49 18.91 7.90
C LYS A 30 16.28 20.02 6.85
N SER A 31 15.52 19.75 5.79
CA SER A 31 15.19 20.76 4.75
C SER A 31 14.20 21.83 5.21
N THR A 32 13.50 21.62 6.33
CA THR A 32 12.57 22.59 6.92
C THR A 32 13.26 23.31 8.09
N GLU A 33 14.29 24.11 7.78
CA GLU A 33 14.86 25.07 8.73
C GLU A 33 13.82 26.16 9.03
N GLY A 34 13.00 25.92 10.04
CA GLY A 34 11.98 26.86 10.47
C GLY A 34 10.94 26.28 11.41
N GLY A 35 11.34 25.59 12.49
CA GLY A 35 10.47 25.44 13.67
C GLY A 35 10.21 24.01 14.17
N ILE A 36 11.11 23.54 15.03
CA ILE A 36 10.86 22.72 16.24
C ILE A 36 10.27 21.32 16.01
N LEU A 37 11.16 20.35 15.78
CA LEU A 37 10.92 18.93 16.07
C LEU A 37 11.53 18.58 17.44
N THR A 38 10.72 18.68 18.49
CA THR A 38 10.97 17.99 19.77
C THR A 38 9.88 16.96 19.99
N ALA A 39 9.91 15.86 19.22
CA ALA A 39 9.04 14.71 19.47
C ALA A 39 9.75 13.70 20.37
N LYS A 40 9.35 13.68 21.65
CA LYS A 40 9.70 12.60 22.60
C LYS A 40 8.98 11.30 22.21
N SER A 41 9.77 10.23 22.16
CA SER A 41 9.51 8.79 22.30
C SER A 41 8.07 8.25 22.26
N THR A 42 7.79 7.42 21.26
CA THR A 42 7.50 5.98 21.37
C THR A 42 7.45 5.38 19.96
N GLU A 43 7.99 4.17 19.75
CA GLU A 43 8.16 3.55 18.42
C GLU A 43 6.84 3.39 17.62
N GLY A 44 5.69 3.40 18.29
CA GLY A 44 4.34 3.39 17.68
C GLY A 44 3.84 4.77 17.22
N GLY A 45 4.36 5.87 17.76
CA GLY A 45 4.00 7.24 17.38
C GLY A 45 4.62 7.69 16.06
N ILE A 46 5.79 7.16 15.72
CA ILE A 46 6.54 7.55 14.50
C ILE A 46 5.81 7.10 13.24
N LEU A 47 5.20 5.91 13.21
CA LEU A 47 4.50 5.42 12.01
C LEU A 47 3.17 6.13 11.75
N THR A 48 2.40 6.47 12.78
CA THR A 48 1.15 7.25 12.62
C THR A 48 1.47 8.65 12.08
N ALA A 49 2.66 9.17 12.41
CA ALA A 49 3.21 10.40 11.88
C ALA A 49 3.80 10.29 10.46
N ILE A 50 3.82 9.10 9.83
CA ILE A 50 4.35 8.96 8.46
C ILE A 50 3.33 9.43 7.43
N VAL A 51 2.05 9.11 7.60
CA VAL A 51 1.06 9.37 6.53
C VAL A 51 0.37 10.71 6.70
N LYS A 52 0.46 11.36 7.86
CA LYS A 52 -0.31 12.56 8.19
C LYS A 52 0.57 13.77 8.55
N SER A 53 0.09 14.96 8.25
CA SER A 53 0.67 16.22 8.71
C SER A 53 0.43 16.43 10.21
N THR A 54 1.02 17.49 10.78
CA THR A 54 0.79 17.94 12.16
C THR A 54 -0.68 18.29 12.44
N GLU A 55 -1.42 18.64 11.41
CA GLU A 55 -2.85 18.97 11.44
C GLU A 55 -3.74 17.74 11.23
N GLY A 56 -3.13 16.55 11.04
CA GLY A 56 -3.84 15.29 10.85
C GLY A 56 -4.24 14.99 9.40
N GLU A 57 -3.81 15.79 8.43
CA GLU A 57 -4.14 15.62 7.02
C GLU A 57 -3.29 14.55 6.35
N ILE A 58 -3.90 13.67 5.55
CA ILE A 58 -3.14 12.62 4.85
C ILE A 58 -2.30 13.22 3.72
N LEU A 59 -0.99 12.98 3.77
CA LEU A 59 0.00 13.39 2.80
C LEU A 59 0.06 12.40 1.63
N SER A 60 -0.08 12.90 0.41
CA SER A 60 -0.19 12.08 -0.80
C SER A 60 1.04 11.20 -1.02
N ASN A 61 2.25 11.76 -0.90
CA ASN A 61 3.51 11.04 -1.11
C ASN A 61 3.64 9.85 -0.16
N TYR A 62 3.32 10.02 1.13
CA TYR A 62 3.43 8.94 2.10
C TYR A 62 2.36 7.87 1.93
N PHE A 63 1.14 8.24 1.52
CA PHE A 63 0.13 7.26 1.12
C PHE A 63 0.60 6.44 -0.10
N ILE A 64 1.18 7.11 -1.10
CA ILE A 64 1.72 6.47 -2.30
C ILE A 64 2.87 5.51 -1.95
N GLU A 65 3.84 5.96 -1.14
CA GLU A 65 4.95 5.11 -0.66
C GLU A 65 4.44 3.87 0.08
N THR A 66 3.46 4.06 0.96
CA THR A 66 2.84 2.96 1.70
C THR A 66 2.21 1.94 0.74
N CYS A 67 1.50 2.38 -0.30
CA CYS A 67 0.92 1.49 -1.30
C CYS A 67 2.00 0.76 -2.14
N ARG A 68 3.12 1.43 -2.43
CA ARG A 68 4.23 0.87 -3.23
C ARG A 68 4.91 -0.31 -2.55
N THR A 69 4.85 -0.41 -1.23
CA THR A 69 5.44 -1.53 -0.46
C THR A 69 4.93 -2.92 -0.88
N VAL A 70 3.77 -3.00 -1.52
CA VAL A 70 3.20 -4.25 -2.03
C VAL A 70 3.92 -4.74 -3.31
N LEU A 71 4.47 -3.84 -4.14
CA LEU A 71 5.02 -4.20 -5.45
C LEU A 71 6.20 -5.19 -5.38
N PRO A 72 7.19 -5.05 -4.48
CA PRO A 72 8.30 -6.00 -4.37
C PRO A 72 7.85 -7.42 -4.02
N VAL A 73 6.76 -7.58 -3.26
CA VAL A 73 6.19 -8.91 -2.94
C VAL A 73 5.60 -9.53 -4.20
N LEU A 74 4.87 -8.76 -5.00
CA LEU A 74 4.32 -9.22 -6.27
C LEU A 74 5.43 -9.57 -7.28
N ASP A 75 6.53 -8.82 -7.28
CA ASP A 75 7.70 -9.11 -8.14
C ASP A 75 8.38 -10.43 -7.75
N LYS A 76 8.51 -10.69 -6.45
CA LYS A 76 9.04 -11.96 -5.91
C LYS A 76 8.13 -13.15 -6.24
N LEU A 77 6.82 -12.96 -6.31
CA LEU A 77 5.86 -13.98 -6.74
C LEU A 77 5.99 -14.30 -8.25
N GLY A 78 6.49 -13.34 -9.03
CA GLY A 78 6.84 -13.53 -10.42
C GLY A 78 5.70 -13.27 -11.41
N PRO A 79 5.83 -13.75 -12.67
CA PRO A 79 4.95 -13.36 -13.77
C PRO A 79 3.45 -13.67 -13.57
N SER A 80 3.11 -14.62 -12.71
CA SER A 80 1.72 -14.94 -12.36
C SER A 80 0.99 -13.75 -11.73
N MET A 81 1.71 -12.81 -11.11
CA MET A 81 1.16 -11.62 -10.47
C MET A 81 1.19 -10.37 -11.36
N ALA A 82 1.65 -10.48 -12.61
CA ALA A 82 1.87 -9.33 -13.49
C ALA A 82 0.63 -8.44 -13.68
N VAL A 83 -0.56 -9.04 -13.78
CA VAL A 83 -1.83 -8.30 -13.92
C VAL A 83 -2.12 -7.47 -12.67
N ILE A 84 -1.99 -8.05 -11.48
CA ILE A 84 -2.23 -7.38 -10.19
C ILE A 84 -1.18 -6.29 -9.98
N ARG A 85 0.08 -6.60 -10.26
CA ARG A 85 1.19 -5.66 -10.18
C ARG A 85 0.97 -4.46 -11.10
N SER A 86 0.50 -4.70 -12.33
CA SER A 86 0.24 -3.63 -13.29
C SER A 86 -0.93 -2.75 -12.86
N ASP A 87 -1.99 -3.32 -12.26
CA ASP A 87 -3.12 -2.56 -11.74
C ASP A 87 -2.71 -1.63 -10.60
N ILE A 88 -2.03 -2.17 -9.57
CA ILE A 88 -1.55 -1.39 -8.42
C ILE A 88 -0.51 -0.35 -8.87
N GLY A 89 0.46 -0.77 -9.69
CA GLY A 89 1.50 0.12 -10.21
C GLY A 89 0.96 1.26 -11.06
N GLY A 90 -0.04 1.00 -11.91
CA GLY A 90 -0.68 2.04 -12.72
C GLY A 90 -1.50 3.03 -11.89
N ASN A 91 -2.07 2.60 -10.76
CA ASN A 91 -2.74 3.50 -9.82
C ASN A 91 -1.73 4.37 -9.06
N ILE A 92 -0.59 3.80 -8.63
CA ILE A 92 0.52 4.55 -8.01
C ILE A 92 1.06 5.60 -8.97
N GLN A 93 1.42 5.20 -10.19
CA GLN A 93 1.98 6.10 -11.20
C GLN A 93 1.09 7.32 -11.45
N ARG A 94 -0.23 7.11 -11.54
CA ARG A 94 -1.18 8.20 -11.74
C ARG A 94 -1.16 9.23 -10.61
N LEU A 95 -1.00 8.77 -9.37
CA LEU A 95 -0.89 9.67 -8.22
C LEU A 95 0.48 10.36 -8.16
N GLU A 96 1.55 9.69 -8.56
CA GLU A 96 2.86 10.31 -8.70
C GLU A 96 2.87 11.42 -9.76
N GLU A 97 2.24 11.19 -10.91
CA GLU A 97 2.14 12.16 -12.00
C GLU A 97 1.44 13.46 -11.56
N ILE A 98 0.32 13.35 -10.84
CA ILE A 98 -0.38 14.54 -10.35
C ILE A 98 0.41 15.23 -9.23
N CYS A 99 1.02 14.48 -8.29
CA CYS A 99 1.86 15.06 -7.23
C CYS A 99 3.13 15.73 -7.79
N GLY A 100 3.67 15.20 -8.89
CA GLY A 100 4.84 15.73 -9.59
C GLY A 100 4.55 17.00 -10.40
N SER A 101 3.29 17.45 -10.51
CA SER A 101 2.93 18.64 -11.28
C SER A 101 3.35 19.96 -10.63
N GLY A 102 3.98 19.94 -9.44
CA GLY A 102 4.46 21.12 -8.71
C GLY A 102 3.37 21.96 -8.02
N LYS A 103 2.12 21.50 -8.00
CA LYS A 103 1.01 22.21 -7.33
C LYS A 103 0.94 21.81 -5.86
N SER A 104 1.05 22.79 -4.96
CA SER A 104 1.08 22.58 -3.51
C SER A 104 -0.19 21.91 -2.97
N GLU A 105 -1.35 22.13 -3.59
CA GLU A 105 -2.61 21.51 -3.21
C GLU A 105 -2.56 19.97 -3.26
N TYR A 106 -1.78 19.37 -4.17
CA TYR A 106 -1.67 17.91 -4.29
C TYR A 106 -0.77 17.26 -3.25
N LYS A 107 -0.17 18.07 -2.35
CA LYS A 107 0.50 17.57 -1.15
C LYS A 107 -0.44 16.73 -0.28
N PHE A 108 -1.73 17.07 -0.26
CA PHE A 108 -2.74 16.41 0.57
C PHE A 108 -3.66 15.53 -0.27
N LEU A 109 -3.85 14.29 0.17
CA LEU A 109 -4.56 13.26 -0.58
C LEU A 109 -6.01 13.66 -0.89
N TYR A 110 -6.66 14.34 0.06
CA TYR A 110 -8.06 14.71 -0.06
C TYR A 110 -8.29 15.94 -0.94
N GLU A 111 -7.29 16.79 -1.14
CA GLU A 111 -7.38 17.90 -2.10
C GLU A 111 -7.43 17.39 -3.55
N ILE A 112 -6.70 16.31 -3.87
CA ILE A 112 -6.78 15.65 -5.17
C ILE A 112 -8.23 15.23 -5.47
N VAL A 113 -8.87 14.58 -4.50
CA VAL A 113 -10.26 14.10 -4.62
C VAL A 113 -11.25 15.26 -4.66
N ARG A 114 -11.11 16.27 -3.79
CA ARG A 114 -11.97 17.46 -3.76
C ARG A 114 -11.97 18.16 -5.11
N LYS A 115 -10.79 18.31 -5.71
CA LYS A 115 -10.64 18.94 -7.02
C LYS A 115 -11.34 18.16 -8.12
N GLU A 116 -11.06 16.86 -8.25
CA GLU A 116 -11.71 16.05 -9.27
C GLU A 116 -13.24 15.95 -9.05
N ALA A 117 -13.70 16.00 -7.80
CA ALA A 117 -15.13 16.04 -7.49
C ALA A 117 -15.77 17.36 -7.94
N ALA A 118 -15.13 18.51 -7.66
CA ALA A 118 -15.59 19.82 -8.09
C ALA A 118 -15.60 19.95 -9.63
N GLU A 119 -14.64 19.35 -10.31
CA GLU A 119 -14.55 19.32 -11.78
C GLU A 119 -15.46 18.26 -12.44
N GLY A 120 -16.14 17.42 -11.66
CA GLY A 120 -16.98 16.33 -12.17
C GLY A 120 -16.18 15.21 -12.85
N THR A 121 -14.88 15.11 -12.60
CA THR A 121 -13.96 14.14 -13.21
C THR A 121 -13.65 12.94 -12.31
N ALA A 122 -14.01 13.00 -11.03
CA ALA A 122 -13.70 11.98 -10.01
C ALA A 122 -14.12 10.54 -10.36
N LYS A 123 -15.16 10.34 -11.18
CA LYS A 123 -15.65 9.01 -11.59
C LYS A 123 -15.10 8.50 -12.92
N LYS A 124 -14.35 9.32 -13.67
CA LYS A 124 -13.78 8.94 -14.97
C LYS A 124 -12.80 7.77 -14.81
N PRO A 125 -12.71 6.82 -15.76
CA PRO A 125 -11.92 5.59 -15.60
C PRO A 125 -10.47 5.77 -15.11
N LEU A 126 -9.81 6.85 -15.52
CA LEU A 126 -8.41 7.17 -15.21
C LEU A 126 -8.28 8.35 -14.23
N SER A 127 -9.27 8.57 -13.34
CA SER A 127 -9.19 9.61 -12.32
C SER A 127 -8.26 9.21 -11.16
N CYS A 128 -7.64 10.18 -10.52
CA CYS A 128 -6.84 9.98 -9.31
C CYS A 128 -7.72 9.51 -8.14
N THR A 129 -8.96 9.99 -8.06
CA THR A 129 -9.96 9.52 -7.08
C THR A 129 -10.15 8.01 -7.17
N ARG A 130 -10.28 7.46 -8.38
CA ARG A 130 -10.40 6.00 -8.57
C ARG A 130 -9.13 5.29 -8.15
N ALA A 131 -7.96 5.84 -8.47
CA ALA A 131 -6.68 5.28 -8.02
C ALA A 131 -6.62 5.23 -6.48
N ILE A 132 -6.99 6.31 -5.78
CA ILE A 132 -7.03 6.38 -4.31
C ILE A 132 -8.00 5.34 -3.74
N LEU A 133 -9.20 5.22 -4.32
CA LEU A 133 -10.19 4.23 -3.90
C LEU A 133 -9.66 2.78 -4.03
N TRP A 134 -9.11 2.44 -5.20
CA TRP A 134 -8.62 1.08 -5.47
C TRP A 134 -7.38 0.74 -4.65
N LEU A 135 -6.46 1.69 -4.47
CA LEU A 135 -5.32 1.52 -3.58
C LEU A 135 -5.80 1.33 -2.14
N THR A 136 -6.72 2.15 -1.63
CA THR A 136 -7.27 2.00 -0.27
C THR A 136 -7.83 0.58 -0.05
N ARG A 137 -8.62 0.06 -1.00
CA ARG A 137 -9.18 -1.30 -0.93
C ARG A 137 -8.13 -2.40 -1.05
N ALA A 138 -7.10 -2.21 -1.88
CA ALA A 138 -5.99 -3.14 -1.98
C ALA A 138 -5.21 -3.20 -0.65
N MET A 139 -5.05 -2.05 0.03
CA MET A 139 -4.42 -1.99 1.34
C MET A 139 -5.28 -2.64 2.43
N ASP A 140 -6.61 -2.54 2.38
CA ASP A 140 -7.49 -3.31 3.29
C ASP A 140 -7.22 -4.81 3.14
N PHE A 141 -7.16 -5.30 1.90
CA PHE A 141 -6.86 -6.69 1.60
C PHE A 141 -5.48 -7.09 2.16
N SER A 142 -4.46 -6.27 1.96
CA SER A 142 -3.11 -6.52 2.49
C SER A 142 -3.09 -6.58 4.02
N VAL A 143 -3.77 -5.66 4.70
CA VAL A 143 -3.87 -5.65 6.18
C VAL A 143 -4.54 -6.92 6.70
N VAL A 144 -5.64 -7.35 6.08
CA VAL A 144 -6.35 -8.57 6.49
C VAL A 144 -5.49 -9.81 6.21
N LEU A 145 -4.90 -9.92 5.02
CA LEU A 145 -4.05 -11.05 4.66
C LEU A 145 -2.87 -11.21 5.63
N LEU A 146 -2.17 -10.12 5.94
CA LEU A 146 -1.04 -10.14 6.86
C LEU A 146 -1.47 -10.54 8.28
N ARG A 147 -2.62 -10.04 8.74
CA ARG A 147 -3.21 -10.43 10.02
C ARG A 147 -3.56 -11.91 10.06
N ASP A 148 -4.26 -12.42 9.05
CA ASP A 148 -4.63 -13.84 8.96
C ASP A 148 -3.38 -14.74 8.98
N LEU A 149 -2.33 -14.35 8.26
CA LEU A 149 -1.06 -15.09 8.26
C LEU A 149 -0.39 -15.11 9.63
N MET A 150 -0.55 -14.06 10.44
CA MET A 150 0.01 -14.00 11.78
C MET A 150 -0.82 -14.75 12.83
N GLU A 151 -2.14 -14.59 12.78
CA GLU A 151 -3.06 -15.07 13.80
C GLU A 151 -3.53 -16.50 13.55
N GLN A 152 -3.45 -16.99 12.31
CA GLN A 152 -3.90 -18.33 11.89
C GLN A 152 -2.72 -19.14 11.33
N PRO A 153 -1.81 -19.67 12.17
CA PRO A 153 -0.64 -20.43 11.73
C PRO A 153 -0.99 -21.72 10.97
N GLU A 154 -2.17 -22.29 11.21
CA GLU A 154 -2.66 -23.52 10.61
C GLU A 154 -3.35 -23.34 9.25
N TRP A 155 -3.68 -22.10 8.86
CA TRP A 155 -4.28 -21.84 7.56
C TRP A 155 -3.25 -21.94 6.45
N SER A 156 -3.61 -22.56 5.34
CA SER A 156 -2.87 -22.41 4.07
C SER A 156 -2.91 -20.95 3.59
N LEU A 157 -1.94 -20.57 2.75
CA LEU A 157 -1.96 -19.23 2.11
C LEU A 157 -3.25 -19.00 1.33
N LYS A 158 -3.77 -20.05 0.68
CA LYS A 158 -5.03 -20.01 -0.05
C LYS A 158 -6.20 -19.63 0.85
N GLN A 159 -6.32 -20.24 2.02
CA GLN A 159 -7.38 -19.92 2.98
C GLN A 159 -7.30 -18.46 3.45
N ALA A 160 -6.10 -17.96 3.77
CA ALA A 160 -5.89 -16.56 4.17
C ALA A 160 -6.23 -15.58 3.03
N VAL A 161 -5.78 -15.86 1.80
CA VAL A 161 -6.10 -15.03 0.62
C VAL A 161 -7.60 -15.05 0.30
N GLU A 162 -8.26 -16.21 0.39
CA GLU A 162 -9.71 -16.33 0.19
C GLU A 162 -10.49 -15.56 1.25
N HIS A 163 -10.11 -15.67 2.52
CA HIS A 163 -10.74 -14.95 3.61
C HIS A 163 -10.60 -13.43 3.43
N ALA A 164 -9.36 -12.95 3.25
CA ALA A 164 -9.07 -11.54 3.01
C ALA A 164 -9.87 -10.99 1.81
N TYR A 165 -9.91 -11.72 0.70
CA TYR A 165 -10.66 -11.32 -0.50
C TYR A 165 -12.17 -11.21 -0.22
N ASN A 166 -12.74 -12.21 0.46
CA ASN A 166 -14.18 -12.27 0.72
C ASN A 166 -14.68 -11.08 1.55
N ILE A 167 -13.90 -10.64 2.55
CA ILE A 167 -14.32 -9.56 3.45
C ILE A 167 -13.93 -8.16 2.96
N THR A 168 -13.06 -8.03 1.96
CA THR A 168 -12.57 -6.73 1.44
C THR A 168 -13.04 -6.47 0.00
N LEU A 169 -12.43 -7.14 -0.98
CA LEU A 169 -12.50 -6.83 -2.41
C LEU A 169 -13.72 -7.42 -3.12
N LYS A 170 -14.21 -8.59 -2.67
CA LYS A 170 -15.25 -9.35 -3.37
C LYS A 170 -16.50 -8.54 -3.70
N GLN A 171 -16.98 -7.72 -2.77
CA GLN A 171 -18.17 -6.89 -2.95
C GLN A 171 -18.01 -5.81 -4.04
N TRP A 172 -16.76 -5.43 -4.34
CA TRP A 172 -16.38 -4.38 -5.30
C TRP A 172 -15.97 -4.92 -6.66
N HIS A 173 -15.63 -6.21 -6.74
CA HIS A 173 -15.20 -6.86 -7.97
C HIS A 173 -16.41 -7.25 -8.84
N GLY A 174 -16.39 -6.81 -10.09
CA GLY A 174 -17.25 -7.34 -11.14
C GLY A 174 -16.84 -8.76 -11.53
N TRP A 175 -17.55 -9.33 -12.52
CA TRP A 175 -17.37 -10.74 -12.88
C TRP A 175 -15.98 -11.00 -13.48
N ILE A 176 -15.39 -10.03 -14.17
CA ILE A 176 -14.05 -10.14 -14.77
C ILE A 176 -13.00 -10.17 -13.65
N SER A 177 -13.03 -9.19 -12.75
CA SER A 177 -12.08 -9.15 -11.62
C SER A 177 -12.24 -10.35 -10.68
N ALA A 178 -13.46 -10.86 -10.47
CA ALA A 178 -13.70 -12.07 -9.70
C ALA A 178 -13.13 -13.32 -10.39
N ALA A 179 -13.22 -13.42 -11.72
CA ALA A 179 -12.61 -14.50 -12.48
C ALA A 179 -11.07 -14.44 -12.42
N ALA A 180 -10.49 -13.25 -12.57
CA ALA A 180 -9.05 -13.03 -12.44
C ALA A 180 -8.54 -13.44 -11.05
N PHE A 181 -9.26 -13.09 -9.99
CA PHE A 181 -8.94 -13.54 -8.63
C PHE A 181 -8.89 -15.06 -8.51
N LYS A 182 -9.91 -15.77 -9.03
CA LYS A 182 -9.95 -17.26 -8.99
C LYS A 182 -8.78 -17.89 -9.72
N VAL A 183 -8.29 -17.28 -10.80
CA VAL A 183 -7.09 -17.74 -11.51
C VAL A 183 -5.84 -17.45 -10.67
N GLY A 184 -5.68 -16.22 -10.18
CA GLY A 184 -4.55 -15.83 -9.34
C GLY A 184 -4.39 -16.72 -8.09
N LEU A 185 -5.51 -17.08 -7.46
CA LEU A 185 -5.54 -17.99 -6.32
C LEU A 185 -5.01 -19.40 -6.61
N LYS A 186 -5.03 -19.85 -7.86
CA LYS A 186 -4.42 -21.14 -8.25
C LYS A 186 -2.92 -21.02 -8.50
N LEU A 187 -2.39 -19.80 -8.57
CA LEU A 187 -1.00 -19.50 -8.93
C LEU A 187 -0.18 -18.99 -7.74
N ILE A 188 -0.80 -18.81 -6.57
CA ILE A 188 -0.08 -18.47 -5.34
C ILE A 188 0.77 -19.68 -4.88
N PRO A 189 1.93 -19.44 -4.28
CA PRO A 189 2.80 -20.51 -3.78
C PRO A 189 2.26 -21.12 -2.49
N GLU A 190 2.95 -22.16 -2.00
CA GLU A 190 2.75 -22.66 -0.64
C GLU A 190 3.08 -21.59 0.42
N ARG A 191 2.45 -21.73 1.58
CA ARG A 191 2.54 -20.76 2.68
C ARG A 191 3.97 -20.50 3.12
N GLU A 192 4.75 -21.56 3.32
CA GLU A 192 6.13 -21.48 3.80
C GLU A 192 7.00 -20.72 2.80
N LYS A 193 6.79 -20.96 1.51
CA LYS A 193 7.47 -20.22 0.45
C LYS A 193 7.06 -18.74 0.47
N PHE A 194 5.77 -18.44 0.62
CA PHE A 194 5.30 -17.06 0.71
C PHE A 194 5.88 -16.32 1.92
N ILE A 195 5.84 -16.92 3.11
CA ILE A 195 6.44 -16.36 4.33
C ILE A 195 7.95 -16.18 4.13
N GLY A 196 8.63 -17.12 3.48
CA GLY A 196 10.04 -17.00 3.12
C GLY A 196 10.33 -15.81 2.17
N LEU A 197 9.40 -15.45 1.28
CA LEU A 197 9.52 -14.26 0.43
C LEU A 197 9.35 -12.96 1.22
N LEU A 198 8.54 -12.99 2.27
CA LEU A 198 8.37 -11.87 3.19
C LEU A 198 9.65 -11.64 4.01
N GLY A 199 10.33 -12.69 4.46
CA GLY A 199 11.53 -12.58 5.29
C GLY A 199 11.20 -12.27 6.76
N ASP A 200 12.19 -11.84 7.55
CA ASP A 200 11.99 -11.47 8.95
C ASP A 200 11.36 -10.07 9.05
N MET A 201 10.07 -10.00 8.71
CA MET A 201 9.26 -8.78 8.74
C MET A 201 8.22 -8.81 9.85
N LYS A 202 8.37 -9.68 10.87
CA LYS A 202 7.32 -9.84 11.88
C LYS A 202 7.02 -8.52 12.60
N GLY A 203 8.04 -7.82 13.06
CA GLY A 203 7.90 -6.51 13.71
C GLY A 203 7.30 -5.44 12.78
N ASP A 204 7.77 -5.37 11.53
CA ASP A 204 7.26 -4.42 10.54
C ASP A 204 5.81 -4.71 10.13
N THR A 205 5.45 -6.00 10.06
CA THR A 205 4.09 -6.45 9.76
C THR A 205 3.14 -6.08 10.88
N GLU A 206 3.50 -6.33 12.15
CA GLU A 206 2.73 -5.93 13.35
C GLU A 206 2.49 -4.42 13.38
N LYS A 207 3.53 -3.65 13.03
CA LYS A 207 3.45 -2.20 12.92
C LYS A 207 2.50 -1.77 11.79
N PHE A 208 2.61 -2.39 10.63
CA PHE A 208 1.78 -2.09 9.46
C PHE A 208 0.29 -2.37 9.73
N ILE A 209 -0.03 -3.54 10.29
CA ILE A 209 -1.42 -3.93 10.59
C ILE A 209 -2.05 -3.12 11.73
N SER A 210 -1.25 -2.48 12.58
CA SER A 210 -1.74 -1.64 13.67
C SER A 210 -1.95 -0.18 13.25
N VAL A 211 -1.09 0.36 12.38
CA VAL A 211 -1.11 1.78 12.01
C VAL A 211 -1.96 2.10 10.78
N LEU A 212 -1.95 1.22 9.78
CA LEU A 212 -2.64 1.51 8.53
C LEU A 212 -4.18 1.51 8.62
N PRO A 213 -4.85 0.62 9.39
CA PRO A 213 -6.32 0.56 9.39
C PRO A 213 -7.03 1.88 9.72
N PRO A 214 -6.61 2.67 10.74
CA PRO A 214 -7.21 3.98 10.99
C PRO A 214 -7.13 4.94 9.80
N VAL A 215 -6.02 4.94 9.07
CA VAL A 215 -5.83 5.78 7.86
C VAL A 215 -6.78 5.32 6.74
N LEU A 216 -6.88 4.00 6.50
CA LEU A 216 -7.80 3.45 5.49
C LEU A 216 -9.26 3.73 5.85
N GLN A 217 -9.62 3.63 7.13
CA GLN A 217 -10.96 3.97 7.61
C GLN A 217 -11.31 5.44 7.34
N GLU A 218 -10.36 6.35 7.50
CA GLU A 218 -10.55 7.76 7.16
C GLU A 218 -10.75 7.95 5.65
N ASN A 219 -9.95 7.29 4.82
CA ASN A 219 -10.11 7.32 3.36
C ASN A 219 -11.51 6.85 2.95
N HIS A 220 -11.98 5.73 3.51
CA HIS A 220 -13.33 5.21 3.25
C HIS A 220 -14.41 6.22 3.65
N LYS A 221 -14.33 6.79 4.86
CA LYS A 221 -15.28 7.80 5.35
C LYS A 221 -15.30 9.03 4.45
N PHE A 222 -14.12 9.52 4.05
CA PHE A 222 -14.00 10.69 3.20
C PHE A 222 -14.57 10.43 1.80
N LEU A 223 -14.21 9.32 1.14
CA LEU A 223 -14.77 8.94 -0.17
C LEU A 223 -16.28 8.71 -0.09
N GLN A 224 -16.78 8.14 1.00
CA GLN A 224 -18.21 7.95 1.24
C GLN A 224 -18.96 9.28 1.39
N SER A 225 -18.37 10.27 2.07
CA SER A 225 -18.97 11.60 2.24
C SER A 225 -19.24 12.30 0.89
N LEU A 226 -18.47 11.95 -0.14
CA LEU A 226 -18.60 12.44 -1.51
C LEU A 226 -19.35 11.46 -2.45
N ARG A 227 -19.85 10.33 -1.93
CA ARG A 227 -20.50 9.25 -2.71
C ARG A 227 -19.60 8.67 -3.83
N LEU A 228 -18.30 8.57 -3.55
CA LEU A 228 -17.27 8.03 -4.43
C LEU A 228 -16.86 6.61 -4.02
N ASP A 229 -17.40 6.08 -2.92
CA ASP A 229 -17.09 4.77 -2.32
C ASP A 229 -17.71 3.57 -3.04
N ARG A 230 -18.75 3.77 -3.87
CA ARG A 230 -19.54 2.67 -4.46
C ARG A 230 -19.08 2.22 -5.85
N LEU A 231 -17.96 2.71 -6.35
CA LEU A 231 -17.45 2.32 -7.68
C LEU A 231 -17.02 0.85 -7.67
N LYS A 232 -17.46 0.09 -8.67
CA LYS A 232 -17.09 -1.31 -8.90
C LYS A 232 -16.15 -1.46 -10.10
N SER A 233 -15.39 -2.54 -10.13
CA SER A 233 -14.69 -2.94 -11.35
C SER A 233 -15.67 -3.66 -12.29
N SER A 234 -15.26 -3.82 -13.55
CA SER A 234 -15.98 -4.61 -14.54
C SER A 234 -15.95 -6.11 -14.22
#